data_AF-A0A7W0BTU8-F1
#
_entry.id   AF-A0A7W0BTU8-F1
#
_cell.length_a   1.000
_cell.length_b   1.000
_cell.length_c   1.000
_cell.angle_alpha   90.00
_cell.angle_beta   90.00
_cell.angle_gamma   90.00
#
_symmetry.space_group_name_H-M   'P 1'
#
loop_
_entity.id
_entity.type
_entity.pdbx_description
1 polymer ?
#
loop_
_entity_poly.entity_id
_entity_poly.type
_entity_poly.pdbx_seq_one_letter_code
_entity_poly.pdbx_strand_id
1 'polypeptide(L)'
;MKKLTGFLILCFVIYIVYHDVTNGTLPAATKATTISHIQEAKSENRDSLNYKTMKIKAGDTILSIMEKERNGPLPVSIEQLIKDFEALNPGVKTESLQIGKTYKFPVYNE
;
A
#
# COMPACT_ATOMS: atom_id res chain seq x y z
N MET A 1 38.58 19.05 30.02
CA MET A 1 38.44 18.45 28.67
C MET A 1 37.65 17.14 28.66
N LYS A 2 37.96 16.13 29.50
CA LYS A 2 37.31 14.80 29.51
C LYS A 2 35.77 14.83 29.73
N LYS A 3 35.29 15.74 30.58
CA LYS A 3 33.85 15.94 30.84
C LYS A 3 33.10 16.56 29.64
N LEU A 4 33.77 17.41 28.88
CA LEU A 4 33.21 18.03 27.68
C LEU A 4 33.08 17.01 26.54
N THR A 5 34.06 16.12 26.40
CA THR A 5 34.01 15.01 25.43
C THR A 5 32.83 14.07 25.71
N GLY A 6 32.59 13.70 26.97
CA GLY A 6 31.45 12.87 27.34
C GLY A 6 30.10 13.54 27.05
N PHE A 7 29.99 14.85 27.29
CA PHE A 7 28.79 15.62 26.96
C PHE A 7 28.50 15.63 25.45
N LEU A 8 29.53 15.84 24.61
CA LEU A 8 29.38 15.81 23.16
C LEU A 8 28.90 14.45 22.65
N ILE A 9 29.45 13.36 23.19
CA ILE A 9 29.04 11.99 22.85
C ILE A 9 27.58 11.76 23.25
N LEU A 10 27.17 12.22 24.43
CA LEU A 10 25.78 12.09 24.89
C LEU A 10 24.81 12.83 23.96
N CYS A 11 25.12 14.07 23.57
CA CYS A 11 24.31 14.82 22.60
C CYS A 11 24.21 14.12 21.25
N PHE A 12 25.32 13.52 20.77
CA PHE A 12 25.35 12.79 19.50
C PHE A 12 24.48 11.52 19.55
N VAL A 13 24.54 10.76 20.64
CA VAL A 13 23.67 9.59 20.86
C VAL A 13 22.20 9.98 20.88
N ILE A 14 21.84 11.05 21.60
CA ILE A 14 20.46 11.55 21.64
C ILE A 14 20.00 11.98 20.24
N TYR A 15 20.86 12.65 19.47
CA TYR A 15 20.55 13.07 18.11
C TYR A 15 20.27 11.87 17.19
N ILE A 16 21.08 10.81 17.25
CA ILE A 16 20.86 9.60 16.45
C ILE A 16 19.55 8.92 16.84
N VAL A 17 19.29 8.73 18.14
CA VAL A 17 18.04 8.13 18.62
C VAL A 17 16.83 8.96 18.18
N TYR A 18 16.90 10.28 18.32
CA TYR A 18 15.83 11.18 17.84
C TYR A 18 15.62 11.02 16.33
N HIS A 19 16.69 10.99 15.54
CA HIS A 19 16.61 10.86 14.09
C HIS A 19 16.07 9.50 13.66
N ASP A 20 16.47 8.41 14.33
CA ASP A 20 15.99 7.04 14.06
C ASP A 20 14.49 6.90 14.38
N VAL A 21 14.03 7.47 15.50
CA VAL A 21 12.62 7.45 15.91
C VAL A 21 11.74 8.38 15.07
N THR A 22 12.28 9.53 14.65
CA THR A 22 11.49 10.56 13.93
C THR A 22 11.43 10.27 12.44
N ASN A 23 12.54 9.87 11.84
CA ASN A 23 12.63 9.48 10.44
C ASN A 23 12.43 7.98 10.34
N GLY A 24 11.23 7.52 10.68
CA GLY A 24 10.83 6.13 10.43
C GLY A 24 11.05 5.77 8.96
N THR A 25 11.53 4.55 8.72
CA THR A 25 11.87 4.03 7.38
C THR A 25 10.66 3.74 6.50
N LEU A 26 9.45 3.92 7.04
CA LEU A 26 8.22 3.83 6.27
C LEU A 26 8.06 5.11 5.48
N PRO A 27 7.89 5.05 4.14
CA PRO A 27 7.63 6.23 3.36
C PRO A 27 6.38 6.90 3.95
N ALA A 28 6.57 8.09 4.53
CA ALA A 28 5.48 8.91 5.03
C ALA A 28 4.47 8.99 3.90
N ALA A 29 3.28 8.45 4.13
CA ALA A 29 2.24 8.40 3.12
C ALA A 29 2.09 9.80 2.54
N THR A 30 2.59 9.99 1.32
CA THR A 30 2.35 11.20 0.54
C THR A 30 0.84 11.37 0.60
N LYS A 31 0.39 12.45 1.25
CA LYS A 31 -1.03 12.75 1.39
C LYS A 31 -1.58 12.87 -0.02
N ALA A 32 -2.10 11.77 -0.54
CA ALA A 32 -3.02 11.76 -1.65
C ALA A 32 -4.31 12.35 -1.08
N THR A 33 -4.37 13.67 -1.20
CA THR A 33 -5.57 14.49 -1.14
C THR A 33 -6.72 13.76 -1.86
N THR A 34 -7.82 13.53 -1.13
CA THR A 34 -9.21 13.38 -1.66
C THR A 34 -9.47 11.97 -2.24
N ILE A 35 -10.40 11.13 -1.77
CA ILE A 35 -11.79 11.34 -1.36
C ILE A 35 -12.17 10.25 -0.34
N SER A 36 -12.77 10.70 0.75
CA SER A 36 -13.65 9.88 1.58
C SER A 36 -14.89 9.56 0.77
N HIS A 37 -15.04 8.32 0.28
CA HIS A 37 -16.37 7.77 0.04
C HIS A 37 -16.33 6.24 -0.02
N ILE A 38 -17.03 5.62 0.92
CA ILE A 38 -17.56 4.27 0.77
C ILE A 38 -18.69 4.38 -0.26
N GLN A 39 -18.40 4.26 -1.57
CA GLN A 39 -19.42 4.09 -2.63
C GLN A 39 -18.91 3.03 -3.58
N GLU A 40 -19.53 1.84 -3.52
CA GLU A 40 -20.64 1.43 -4.39
C GLU A 40 -20.23 1.35 -5.85
N ALA A 41 -20.37 0.13 -6.37
CA ALA A 41 -20.22 -0.23 -7.76
C ALA A 41 -20.97 0.76 -8.66
N LYS A 42 -20.24 1.66 -9.31
CA LYS A 42 -20.76 2.42 -10.44
C LYS A 42 -20.23 1.82 -11.72
N SER A 43 -21.04 0.91 -12.26
CA SER A 43 -21.00 0.53 -13.67
C SER A 43 -21.50 1.70 -14.50
N GLU A 44 -20.72 2.14 -15.48
CA GLU A 44 -21.24 2.78 -16.69
C GLU A 44 -20.14 2.87 -17.77
N ASN A 45 -20.37 2.09 -18.83
CA ASN A 45 -19.88 2.26 -20.21
C ASN A 45 -18.57 1.52 -20.62
N ARG A 46 -18.79 0.36 -21.27
CA ARG A 46 -17.97 -0.37 -22.27
C ARG A 46 -16.51 -0.69 -21.89
N ASP A 47 -16.23 -1.98 -21.69
CA ASP A 47 -14.90 -2.60 -21.48
C ASP A 47 -14.15 -2.25 -20.18
N SER A 48 -14.76 -1.52 -19.25
CA SER A 48 -14.15 -1.23 -17.95
C SER A 48 -14.18 -2.44 -17.03
N LEU A 49 -13.00 -2.99 -16.69
CA LEU A 49 -12.82 -3.99 -15.63
C LEU A 49 -13.58 -3.58 -14.37
N ASN A 50 -14.42 -4.46 -13.84
CA ASN A 50 -15.05 -4.25 -12.54
C ASN A 50 -13.96 -4.20 -11.47
N TYR A 51 -14.09 -3.30 -10.50
CA TYR A 51 -13.09 -3.16 -9.44
C TYR A 51 -13.70 -2.84 -8.08
N LYS A 52 -12.98 -3.21 -7.02
CA LYS A 52 -13.27 -2.86 -5.63
C LYS A 52 -12.08 -2.15 -5.02
N THR A 53 -12.35 -1.16 -4.18
CA THR A 53 -11.31 -0.37 -3.52
C THR A 53 -11.02 -0.94 -2.13
N MET A 54 -9.77 -1.30 -1.85
CA MET A 54 -9.37 -1.95 -0.58
C MET A 54 -8.10 -1.34 0.00
N LYS A 55 -8.07 -1.23 1.34
CA LYS A 55 -6.93 -0.73 2.11
C LYS A 55 -6.01 -1.88 2.51
N ILE A 56 -4.73 -1.74 2.22
CA ILE A 56 -3.70 -2.75 2.50
C ILE A 56 -3.39 -2.81 4.00
N LYS A 57 -3.39 -4.01 4.56
CA LYS A 57 -2.95 -4.31 5.93
C LYS A 57 -1.58 -4.96 5.92
N ALA A 58 -0.94 -5.01 7.09
CA ALA A 58 0.34 -5.68 7.24
C ALA A 58 0.20 -7.19 6.93
N GLY A 59 1.08 -7.71 6.08
CA GLY A 59 1.07 -9.11 5.65
C GLY A 59 0.14 -9.41 4.48
N ASP A 60 -0.61 -8.43 3.97
CA ASP A 60 -1.44 -8.64 2.78
C ASP A 60 -0.56 -8.76 1.51
N THR A 61 -0.91 -9.73 0.66
CA THR A 61 -0.44 -9.83 -0.73
C THR A 61 -1.62 -9.62 -1.67
N ILE A 62 -1.35 -9.28 -2.93
CA ILE A 62 -2.42 -9.15 -3.94
C ILE A 62 -3.20 -10.45 -4.06
N LEU A 63 -2.49 -11.57 -4.14
CA LEU A 63 -3.10 -12.90 -4.24
C LEU A 63 -3.98 -13.20 -3.04
N SER A 64 -3.45 -13.05 -1.82
CA SER A 64 -4.20 -13.36 -0.60
C SER A 64 -5.42 -12.46 -0.40
N ILE A 65 -5.36 -11.18 -0.82
CA ILE A 65 -6.52 -10.28 -0.80
C ILE A 65 -7.60 -10.81 -1.76
N MET A 66 -7.20 -11.16 -2.97
CA MET A 66 -8.09 -11.58 -4.04
C MET A 66 -8.76 -12.94 -3.75
N GLU A 67 -8.00 -13.90 -3.23
CA GLU A 67 -8.54 -15.20 -2.80
C GLU A 67 -9.48 -15.07 -1.60
N LYS A 68 -9.13 -14.21 -0.63
CA LYS A 68 -9.95 -13.97 0.56
C LYS A 68 -11.28 -13.31 0.21
N GLU A 69 -11.28 -12.36 -0.72
CA GLU A 69 -12.51 -11.68 -1.17
C GLU A 69 -13.47 -12.64 -1.87
N ARG A 70 -12.96 -13.65 -2.58
CA ARG A 70 -13.78 -14.65 -3.28
C ARG A 70 -14.07 -15.92 -2.49
N ASN A 71 -13.41 -16.11 -1.34
CA ASN A 71 -13.43 -17.36 -0.58
C ASN A 71 -13.00 -18.59 -1.43
N GLY A 72 -12.06 -18.42 -2.36
CA GLY A 72 -11.65 -19.48 -3.29
C GLY A 72 -10.49 -19.10 -4.21
N PRO A 73 -10.03 -20.05 -5.05
CA PRO A 73 -8.95 -19.80 -6.00
C PRO A 73 -9.38 -18.81 -7.08
N LEU A 74 -8.39 -18.16 -7.69
CA LEU A 74 -8.67 -17.20 -8.77
C LEU A 74 -8.95 -17.92 -10.10
N PRO A 75 -9.92 -17.43 -10.89
CA PRO A 75 -10.22 -17.97 -12.21
C PRO A 75 -9.23 -17.52 -13.29
N VAL A 76 -8.22 -16.72 -12.92
CA VAL A 76 -7.23 -16.13 -13.83
C VAL A 76 -5.81 -16.45 -13.37
N SER A 77 -4.84 -16.37 -14.29
CA SER A 77 -3.43 -16.51 -13.93
C SER A 77 -2.91 -15.31 -13.12
N ILE A 78 -1.79 -15.51 -12.42
CA ILE A 78 -1.14 -14.45 -11.64
C ILE A 78 -0.71 -13.30 -12.55
N GLU A 79 -0.22 -13.61 -13.77
CA GLU A 79 0.21 -12.61 -14.73
C GLU A 79 -0.95 -11.73 -15.19
N GLN A 80 -2.13 -12.32 -15.40
CA GLN A 80 -3.33 -11.56 -15.75
C GLN A 80 -3.78 -10.68 -14.57
N LEU A 81 -3.77 -11.23 -13.35
CA LEU A 81 -4.07 -10.47 -12.14
C LEU A 81 -3.15 -9.24 -11.97
N ILE A 82 -1.84 -9.41 -12.22
CA ILE A 82 -0.87 -8.31 -12.15
C ILE A 82 -1.22 -7.24 -13.18
N LYS A 83 -1.45 -7.63 -14.44
CA LYS A 83 -1.81 -6.69 -15.51
C LYS A 83 -3.08 -5.91 -15.18
N ASP A 84 -4.11 -6.59 -14.70
CA ASP A 84 -5.39 -5.96 -14.38
C ASP A 84 -5.27 -5.01 -13.18
N PHE A 85 -4.49 -5.38 -12.17
CA PHE A 85 -4.19 -4.49 -11.05
C PHE A 85 -3.43 -3.23 -11.50
N GLU A 86 -2.40 -3.38 -12.33
CA GLU A 86 -1.58 -2.25 -12.81
C GLU A 86 -2.37 -1.35 -13.78
N ALA A 87 -3.27 -1.93 -14.59
CA ALA A 87 -4.20 -1.18 -15.43
C ALA A 87 -5.17 -0.33 -14.60
N LEU A 88 -5.63 -0.85 -13.45
CA LEU A 88 -6.52 -0.13 -12.53
C LEU A 88 -5.79 0.92 -11.68
N ASN A 89 -4.48 0.80 -11.49
CA ASN A 89 -3.66 1.68 -10.65
C ASN A 89 -2.43 2.19 -11.43
N PRO A 90 -2.61 3.10 -12.41
CA PRO A 90 -1.51 3.57 -13.25
C PRO A 90 -0.39 4.19 -12.41
N GLY A 91 0.85 3.77 -12.68
CA GLY A 91 2.04 4.22 -11.95
C GLY A 91 2.33 3.45 -10.65
N VAL A 92 1.49 2.48 -10.26
CA VAL A 92 1.72 1.60 -9.12
C VAL A 92 2.14 0.23 -9.64
N LYS A 93 3.32 -0.24 -9.25
CA LYS A 93 3.72 -1.63 -9.48
C LYS A 93 3.17 -2.54 -8.41
N THR A 94 2.82 -3.76 -8.77
CA THR A 94 2.34 -4.79 -7.83
C THR A 94 3.30 -5.04 -6.65
N GLU A 95 4.61 -4.99 -6.89
CA GLU A 95 5.66 -5.12 -5.85
C GLU A 95 5.76 -3.92 -4.89
N SER A 96 5.13 -2.79 -5.24
CA SER A 96 5.24 -1.52 -4.50
C SER A 96 4.04 -1.25 -3.59
N LEU A 97 3.26 -2.28 -3.25
CA LEU A 97 2.15 -2.15 -2.30
C LEU A 97 2.63 -1.61 -0.96
N GLN A 98 1.88 -0.64 -0.43
CA GLN A 98 2.22 0.03 0.82
C GLN A 98 1.11 -0.18 1.84
N ILE A 99 1.50 -0.57 3.04
CA ILE A 99 0.60 -0.75 4.18
C ILE A 99 -0.13 0.58 4.45
N GLY A 100 -1.44 0.49 4.63
CA GLY A 100 -2.29 1.64 4.92
C GLY A 100 -2.69 2.46 3.69
N LYS A 101 -2.16 2.18 2.49
CA LYS A 101 -2.68 2.76 1.25
C LYS A 101 -3.87 1.97 0.72
N THR A 102 -4.65 2.65 -0.11
CA THR A 102 -5.87 2.13 -0.71
C THR A 102 -5.68 2.01 -2.22
N TYR A 103 -5.99 0.85 -2.78
CA TYR A 103 -5.85 0.55 -4.21
C TYR A 103 -7.12 -0.05 -4.78
N LYS A 104 -7.24 0.00 -6.11
CA LYS A 104 -8.31 -0.67 -6.86
C LYS A 104 -7.89 -2.10 -7.19
N PHE A 105 -8.73 -3.06 -6.87
CA PHE A 105 -8.52 -4.47 -7.16
C PHE A 105 -9.56 -4.94 -8.17
N PRO A 106 -9.18 -5.70 -9.20
CA PRO A 106 -10.13 -6.21 -10.18
C PRO A 106 -11.12 -7.16 -9.52
N VAL A 107 -12.34 -7.22 -10.02
CA VAL A 107 -13.37 -8.18 -9.60
C VAL A 107 -13.71 -9.03 -10.80
N TYR A 108 -13.38 -10.31 -10.73
CA TYR A 108 -13.76 -11.30 -11.72
C TYR A 108 -15.14 -11.83 -11.33
N ASN A 109 -16.14 -11.70 -12.18
CA ASN A 109 -17.38 -12.45 -11.99
C ASN A 109 -17.21 -13.78 -12.74
N GLU A 110 -17.70 -14.89 -12.17
CA GLU A 110 -17.71 -16.17 -12.88
C GLU A 110 -18.77 -16.18 -13.99
#